data_AF-A0A011M8N0-F1
#
_entry.id   AF-A0A011M8N0-F1
#
_cell.length_a   1.000
_cell.length_b   1.000
_cell.length_c   1.000
_cell.angle_alpha   90.00
_cell.angle_beta   90.00
_cell.angle_gamma   90.00
#
_symmetry.space_group_name_H-M   'P 1'
#
loop_
_entity.id
_entity.type
_entity.pdbx_description
1 polymer ?
#
loop_
_entity_poly.entity_id
_entity_poly.type
_entity_poly.pdbx_seq_one_letter_code
_entity_poly.pdbx_strand_id
1 'polypeptide(L)' 'MAKNETVRLPQESRQADEEACLALKAIAGYSPANQTYSLATVTARYDAMRAA' A
#
# COMPACT_ATOMS: atom_id res chain seq x y z
N MET A 1 8.94 -26.91 11.15
CA MET A 1 9.49 -26.21 9.97
C MET A 1 8.78 -24.87 9.86
N ALA A 2 9.44 -23.81 10.31
CA ALA A 2 8.93 -22.44 10.22
C ALA A 2 8.75 -22.05 8.75
N LYS A 3 7.51 -21.89 8.29
CA LYS A 3 7.20 -21.44 6.92
C LYS A 3 7.02 -19.92 6.93
N ASN A 4 8.07 -19.17 7.23
CA ASN A 4 8.09 -17.72 7.06
C ASN A 4 9.48 -17.34 6.58
N GLU A 5 9.71 -17.42 5.27
CA GLU A 5 10.90 -16.79 4.69
C GLU A 5 10.68 -16.66 3.18
N THR A 6 10.21 -15.48 2.76
CA THR A 6 10.25 -15.03 1.35
C THR A 6 9.26 -15.70 0.37
N VAL A 7 7.98 -15.84 0.72
CA VAL A 7 6.97 -15.89 -0.34
C VAL A 7 6.95 -14.49 -0.97
N ARG A 8 7.76 -14.29 -2.00
CA ARG A 8 7.72 -13.07 -2.80
C ARG A 8 6.29 -12.92 -3.29
N LEU A 9 5.60 -11.86 -2.88
CA LEU A 9 4.31 -11.50 -3.44
C LEU A 9 4.38 -11.66 -4.97
N PRO A 10 3.41 -12.34 -5.60
CA PRO A 10 3.34 -12.43 -7.05
C PRO A 10 3.50 -11.03 -7.66
N GLN A 11 4.18 -10.94 -8.81
CA GLN A 11 4.40 -9.65 -9.47
C GLN A 11 3.08 -8.91 -9.71
N GLU A 12 2.03 -9.63 -10.09
CA GLU A 12 0.68 -9.09 -10.29
C GLU A 12 0.13 -8.45 -9.01
N SER A 13 0.34 -9.08 -7.84
CA SER A 13 -0.11 -8.54 -6.56
C SER A 13 0.66 -7.28 -6.17
N ARG A 14 1.96 -7.22 -6.48
CA ARG A 14 2.78 -6.01 -6.25
C ARG A 14 2.36 -4.86 -7.16
N GLN A 15 2.06 -5.19 -8.42
CA GLN A 15 1.64 -4.21 -9.40
C GLN A 15 0.23 -3.67 -9.09
N ALA A 16 -0.70 -4.54 -8.70
CA ALA A 16 -2.01 -4.13 -8.22
C ALA A 16 -1.94 -3.23 -6.98
N ASP A 17 -1.01 -3.50 -6.06
CA ASP A 17 -0.79 -2.65 -4.88
C ASP A 17 -0.23 -1.26 -5.23
N GLU A 18 0.72 -1.19 -6.18
CA GLU A 18 1.23 0.08 -6.71
C GLU A 18 0.14 0.88 -7.42
N GLU A 19 -0.66 0.23 -8.28
CA GLU A 19 -1.79 0.84 -8.96
C GLU A 19 -2.86 1.32 -7.97
N ALA A 20 -3.15 0.56 -6.93
CA ALA A 20 -4.10 0.94 -5.89
C ALA A 20 -3.64 2.19 -5.12
N CYS A 21 -2.36 2.27 -4.76
CA CYS A 21 -1.78 3.43 -4.10
C CYS A 21 -1.82 4.68 -5.00
N LEU A 22 -1.51 4.53 -6.30
CA LEU A 22 -1.62 5.62 -7.28
C LEU A 22 -3.06 6.09 -7.48
N ALA A 23 -3.99 5.15 -7.63
CA ALA A 23 -5.42 5.45 -7.77
C ALA A 23 -5.95 6.19 -6.54
N LEU A 24 -5.55 5.77 -5.33
CA LEU A 24 -5.93 6.42 -4.08
C LEU A 24 -5.47 7.88 -4.03
N LYS A 25 -4.24 8.16 -4.48
CA LYS A 25 -3.69 9.53 -4.58
C LYS A 25 -4.43 10.41 -5.60
N ALA A 26 -5.02 9.79 -6.63
CA ALA A 26 -5.76 10.49 -7.66
C ALA A 26 -7.21 10.85 -7.27
N ILE A 27 -7.74 10.29 -6.17
CA ILE A 27 -9.09 10.63 -5.69
C ILE A 27 -9.07 12.05 -5.10
N ALA A 28 -9.63 12.99 -5.87
CA ALA A 28 -9.79 14.37 -5.42
C ALA A 28 -10.68 14.44 -4.18
N GLY A 29 -10.19 15.11 -3.12
CA GLY A 29 -10.94 15.28 -1.88
C GLY A 29 -11.07 13.99 -1.05
N TYR A 30 -10.20 13.00 -1.25
CA TYR A 30 -10.18 11.79 -0.44
C TYR A 30 -10.11 12.12 1.06
N SER A 31 -11.21 11.86 1.77
CA SER A 31 -11.33 12.04 3.21
C SER A 31 -12.03 10.81 3.80
N PRO A 32 -11.28 9.82 4.27
CA PRO A 32 -11.87 8.60 4.83
C PRO A 32 -12.56 8.90 6.15
N ALA A 33 -13.59 8.12 6.49
CA ALA A 33 -14.29 8.24 7.77
C ALA A 33 -13.34 8.03 8.97
N ASN A 34 -12.32 7.18 8.79
CA ASN A 34 -11.26 6.99 9.77
C ASN A 34 -9.98 7.68 9.29
N GLN A 35 -9.64 8.80 9.94
CA GLN A 35 -8.46 9.62 9.64
C GLN A 35 -7.13 8.88 9.88
N THR A 36 -7.12 7.77 10.62
CA THR A 36 -5.94 6.89 10.75
C THR A 36 -5.50 6.36 9.38
N TYR A 37 -6.43 6.20 8.44
CA TYR A 37 -6.18 5.77 7.07
C TYR A 37 -6.19 6.95 6.09
N SER A 38 -5.83 8.15 6.56
CA SER A 38 -5.64 9.30 5.68
C SER A 38 -4.68 8.95 4.53
N LEU A 39 -4.82 9.66 3.40
CA LEU A 39 -3.96 9.44 2.24
C LEU A 39 -2.47 9.53 2.61
N ALA A 40 -2.12 10.48 3.49
CA ALA A 40 -0.76 10.65 3.99
C ALA A 40 -0.26 9.42 4.76
N THR A 41 -1.07 8.88 5.67
CA THR A 41 -0.70 7.69 6.46
C THR A 41 -0.55 6.46 5.57
N VAL A 42 -1.48 6.24 4.64
CA VAL A 42 -1.44 5.09 3.72
C VAL A 42 -0.23 5.19 2.80
N THR A 43 0.04 6.39 2.27
CA THR A 43 1.23 6.64 1.43
C THR A 43 2.53 6.39 2.20
N ALA A 44 2.65 6.92 3.42
CA ALA A 44 3.85 6.71 4.24
C ALA A 44 4.10 5.24 4.58
N ARG A 45 3.05 4.46 4.84
CA ARG A 45 3.16 3.02 5.07
C ARG A 45 3.58 2.27 3.81
N TYR A 46 3.01 2.63 2.66
CA TYR A 46 3.39 2.06 1.37
C TYR A 46 4.87 2.33 1.04
N ASP A 47 5.33 3.58 1.23
CA ASP A 47 6.72 3.96 0.97
C ASP A 47 7.69 3.23 1.93
N ALA A 48 7.33 3.10 3.21
CA ALA A 48 8.13 2.34 4.19
C ALA A 48 8.22 0.85 3.83
N MET A 49 7.13 0.25 3.31
CA MET A 49 7.13 -1.14 2.84
C MET A 49 7.98 -1.32 1.58
N ARG A 50 8.01 -0.33 0.67
CA ARG A 50 8.82 -0.37 -0.56
C ARG A 50 10.31 -0.16 -0.31
N ALA A 51 10.67 0.57 0.75
CA ALA A 51 12.05 0.85 1.13
C ALA A 51 12.72 -0.28 1.94
N ALA A 52 11.96 -1.30 2.38
CA ALA A 52 12.43 -2.46 3.13
C ALA A 52 12.71 -3.67 2.23
#